data_AF-A0A1H3WVG2-F1
#
_entry.id   AF-A0A1H3WVG2-F1
#
_cell.length_a   1.000
_cell.length_b   1.000
_cell.length_c   1.000
_cell.angle_alpha   90.00
_cell.angle_beta   90.00
_cell.angle_gamma   90.00
#
_symmetry.space_group_name_H-M   'P 1'
#
loop_
_entity.id
_entity.type
_entity.pdbx_description
1 polymer ?
#
loop_
_entity_poly.entity_id
_entity_poly.type
_entity_poly.pdbx_seq_one_letter_code
_entity_poly.pdbx_strand_id
1 'polypeptide(L)'
;MSTEQSCPWCGSETYSTPGTNVLTTSSVCPTCKRDLSSLTGPVAGKIASTRKSIEENTIQLCINSGKISAIKYYRTEMNKLPGVNVSLKEAKETVESLLKSRNLVALVRPPGRNGYVIALFLLALIIASIIYFFTHR
;
A
#
# COMPACT_ATOMS: atom_id res chain seq x y z
N MET A 1 28.17 -5.72 -19.31
CA MET A 1 27.33 -4.89 -18.44
C MET A 1 26.02 -5.62 -18.27
N SER A 2 25.85 -6.33 -17.16
CA SER A 2 24.73 -7.25 -16.91
C SER A 2 23.56 -6.48 -16.32
N THR A 3 22.41 -6.48 -17.00
CA THR A 3 21.17 -5.90 -16.48
C THR A 3 20.56 -6.88 -15.50
N GLU A 4 20.78 -6.65 -14.20
CA GLU A 4 20.06 -7.33 -13.12
C GLU A 4 18.59 -6.91 -13.19
N GLN A 5 17.76 -7.81 -13.69
CA GLN A 5 16.33 -7.56 -13.84
C GLN A 5 15.68 -8.35 -12.68
N SER A 6 15.16 -7.70 -11.64
CA SER A 6 14.59 -8.45 -10.49
C SER A 6 13.15 -8.90 -10.79
N CYS A 7 12.68 -9.99 -10.17
CA CYS A 7 11.29 -10.41 -10.34
C CYS A 7 10.32 -9.32 -9.84
N PRO A 8 9.35 -8.86 -10.66
CA PRO A 8 8.44 -7.77 -10.27
C PRO A 8 7.44 -8.15 -9.16
N TRP A 9 7.40 -9.42 -8.74
CA TRP A 9 6.46 -9.94 -7.73
C TRP A 9 7.07 -10.08 -6.33
N CYS A 10 8.36 -10.42 -6.23
CA CYS A 10 9.01 -10.72 -4.96
C CYS A 10 10.42 -10.14 -4.83
N GLY A 11 10.96 -9.51 -5.88
CA GLY A 11 12.31 -8.96 -5.89
C GLY A 11 13.44 -10.01 -5.90
N SER A 12 13.15 -11.31 -6.00
CA SER A 12 14.19 -12.35 -6.04
C SER A 12 15.04 -12.26 -7.31
N GLU A 13 16.36 -12.39 -7.18
CA GLU A 13 17.34 -12.39 -8.28
C GLU A 13 17.41 -13.72 -9.06
N THR A 14 16.72 -14.75 -8.59
CA THR A 14 16.77 -16.08 -9.20
C THR A 14 15.88 -16.15 -10.45
N TYR A 15 16.52 -16.05 -11.62
CA TYR A 15 15.92 -16.29 -12.92
C TYR A 15 15.66 -17.76 -13.20
N SER A 16 14.49 -18.05 -13.77
CA SER A 16 14.21 -19.28 -14.50
C SER A 16 15.03 -19.28 -15.80
N THR A 17 15.75 -20.36 -16.08
CA THR A 17 16.38 -20.60 -17.38
C THR A 17 15.36 -20.62 -18.53
N PRO A 18 15.74 -20.21 -19.75
CA PRO A 18 14.82 -20.07 -20.87
C PRO A 18 14.46 -21.45 -21.43
N GLY A 19 13.30 -21.96 -21.01
CA GLY A 19 12.60 -23.02 -21.71
C GLY A 19 11.78 -22.40 -22.82
N THR A 20 12.24 -22.56 -24.06
CA THR A 20 11.58 -22.21 -25.31
C THR A 20 10.08 -22.49 -25.25
N ASN A 21 9.24 -21.45 -25.32
CA ASN A 21 8.00 -21.40 -26.09
C ASN A 21 7.31 -20.04 -25.89
N VAL A 22 7.29 -19.27 -26.98
CA VAL A 22 6.67 -17.97 -27.12
C VAL A 22 5.18 -18.17 -27.31
N LEU A 23 4.41 -18.26 -26.22
CA LEU A 23 3.00 -17.82 -26.16
C LEU A 23 2.50 -18.00 -24.72
N THR A 24 2.01 -16.90 -24.13
CA THR A 24 1.27 -16.87 -22.85
C THR A 24 1.96 -17.49 -21.64
N THR A 25 2.89 -16.80 -20.99
CA THR A 25 3.08 -16.97 -19.55
C THR A 25 3.66 -15.71 -18.91
N SER A 26 2.96 -15.19 -17.90
CA SER A 26 3.46 -14.13 -17.03
C SER A 26 4.81 -14.53 -16.44
N SER A 27 5.82 -13.68 -16.60
CA SER A 27 7.17 -13.84 -16.04
C SER A 27 7.14 -13.75 -14.51
N VAL A 28 6.74 -14.85 -13.88
CA VAL A 28 6.58 -14.98 -12.42
C VAL A 28 7.63 -15.99 -11.94
N CYS A 29 8.34 -15.65 -10.86
CA CYS A 29 9.43 -16.47 -10.33
C CYS A 29 8.95 -17.89 -9.95
N PRO A 30 9.82 -18.93 -9.97
CA PRO A 30 9.41 -20.29 -9.65
C PRO A 30 8.85 -20.42 -8.23
N THR A 31 9.32 -19.62 -7.27
CA THR A 31 8.75 -19.52 -5.91
C THR A 31 7.31 -19.00 -5.95
N CYS A 32 7.12 -17.87 -6.62
CA CYS A 32 5.86 -17.19 -6.83
C CYS A 32 4.85 -18.06 -7.60
N LYS A 33 5.34 -18.89 -8.55
CA LYS A 33 4.55 -19.87 -9.32
C LYS A 33 4.09 -21.02 -8.44
N ARG A 34 4.92 -21.46 -7.48
CA ARG A 34 4.62 -22.58 -6.59
C ARG A 34 3.52 -22.22 -5.58
N ASP A 35 3.54 -20.99 -5.05
CA ASP A 35 2.46 -20.47 -4.20
C ASP A 35 1.12 -20.34 -4.96
N LEU A 36 1.18 -20.03 -6.26
CA LEU A 36 -0.02 -19.97 -7.11
C LEU A 36 -0.61 -21.37 -7.37
N SER A 37 0.24 -22.40 -7.40
CA SER A 37 -0.13 -23.77 -7.75
C SER A 37 -0.71 -24.57 -6.59
N SER A 38 -0.53 -24.12 -5.35
CA SER A 38 -1.05 -24.77 -4.13
C SER A 38 -2.47 -24.33 -3.75
N LEU A 39 -3.05 -23.37 -4.47
CA LEU A 39 -4.37 -22.77 -4.22
C LEU A 39 -5.50 -23.35 -5.11
N THR A 40 -5.30 -24.51 -5.73
CA THR A 40 -6.20 -25.08 -6.76
C THR A 40 -7.53 -25.60 -6.19
N GLY A 41 -8.44 -24.67 -5.97
CA GLY A 41 -9.90 -24.86 -5.95
C GLY A 41 -10.57 -23.64 -6.60
N PRO A 42 -11.70 -23.79 -7.32
CA PRO A 42 -12.33 -22.69 -8.07
C PRO A 42 -12.78 -21.52 -7.19
N VAL A 43 -13.02 -21.76 -5.89
CA VAL A 43 -13.37 -20.73 -4.90
C VAL A 43 -12.11 -20.02 -4.37
N ALA A 44 -11.02 -20.75 -4.15
CA ALA A 44 -9.75 -20.20 -3.66
C ALA A 44 -9.06 -19.30 -4.70
N GLY A 45 -9.13 -19.67 -5.99
CA GLY A 45 -8.64 -18.84 -7.08
C GLY A 45 -9.38 -17.49 -7.20
N LYS A 46 -10.70 -17.48 -6.97
CA LYS A 46 -11.49 -16.24 -6.93
C LYS A 46 -11.07 -15.34 -5.77
N ILE A 47 -10.94 -15.89 -4.56
CA ILE A 47 -10.53 -15.14 -3.37
C ILE A 47 -9.11 -14.56 -3.55
N ALA A 48 -8.18 -15.33 -4.11
CA ALA A 48 -6.82 -14.87 -4.40
C ALA A 48 -6.81 -13.72 -5.44
N SER A 49 -7.65 -13.81 -6.48
CA SER A 49 -7.79 -12.74 -7.48
C SER A 49 -8.39 -11.45 -6.88
N THR A 50 -9.37 -11.57 -5.99
CA THR A 50 -9.98 -10.43 -5.29
C THR A 50 -9.02 -9.81 -4.29
N ARG A 51 -8.26 -10.62 -3.55
CA ARG A 51 -7.18 -10.13 -2.66
C ARG A 51 -6.18 -9.29 -3.43
N LYS A 52 -5.76 -9.77 -4.59
CA LYS A 52 -4.81 -9.08 -5.46
C LYS A 52 -5.36 -7.75 -5.99
N SER A 53 -6.64 -7.67 -6.35
CA SER A 53 -7.25 -6.41 -6.78
C SER A 53 -7.39 -5.42 -5.62
N ILE A 54 -7.69 -5.90 -4.41
CA ILE A 54 -7.73 -5.07 -3.20
C ILE A 54 -6.34 -4.48 -2.92
N GLU A 55 -5.28 -5.29 -3.02
CA GLU A 55 -3.90 -4.83 -2.80
C GLU A 55 -3.49 -3.74 -3.81
N GLU A 56 -3.81 -3.92 -5.09
CA GLU A 56 -3.50 -2.93 -6.13
C GLU A 56 -4.26 -1.61 -5.92
N ASN A 57 -5.56 -1.70 -5.62
CA ASN A 57 -6.39 -0.53 -5.31
C ASN A 57 -5.90 0.19 -4.05
N THR A 58 -5.47 -0.55 -3.03
CA THR A 58 -4.90 0.00 -1.81
C THR A 58 -3.66 0.85 -2.09
N ILE A 59 -2.81 0.40 -3.02
CA ILE A 59 -1.59 1.11 -3.39
C ILE A 59 -1.91 2.40 -4.15
N GLN A 60 -2.85 2.36 -5.10
CA GLN A 60 -3.33 3.57 -5.76
C GLN A 60 -3.92 4.56 -4.76
N LEU A 61 -4.70 4.08 -3.79
CA LEU A 61 -5.26 4.90 -2.72
C LEU A 61 -4.16 5.52 -1.86
N CYS A 62 -3.10 4.78 -1.56
CA CYS A 62 -1.93 5.25 -0.81
C CYS A 62 -1.26 6.44 -1.51
N ILE A 63 -1.10 6.38 -2.83
CA ILE A 63 -0.49 7.44 -3.63
C ILE A 63 -1.40 8.68 -3.68
N ASN A 64 -2.70 8.48 -3.95
CA ASN A 64 -3.63 9.58 -4.21
C ASN A 64 -4.17 10.25 -2.94
N SER A 65 -4.46 9.47 -1.90
CA SER A 65 -5.19 9.90 -0.70
C SER A 65 -4.42 9.73 0.61
N GLY A 66 -3.23 9.12 0.55
CA GLY A 66 -2.36 8.89 1.70
C GLY A 66 -2.57 7.53 2.40
N LYS A 67 -1.63 7.19 3.28
CA LYS A 67 -1.55 5.89 3.98
C LYS A 67 -2.79 5.54 4.81
N ILE A 68 -3.39 6.52 5.49
CA ILE A 68 -4.49 6.26 6.43
C ILE A 68 -5.74 5.74 5.71
N SER A 69 -6.11 6.41 4.60
CA SER A 69 -7.25 6.02 3.76
C SER A 69 -7.06 4.62 3.18
N ALA A 70 -5.83 4.32 2.72
CA ALA A 70 -5.49 3.01 2.16
C ALA A 70 -5.57 1.88 3.20
N ILE A 71 -5.05 2.09 4.42
CA ILE A 71 -5.16 1.11 5.52
C ILE A 71 -6.63 0.83 5.87
N LYS A 72 -7.47 1.88 5.89
CA LYS A 72 -8.90 1.73 6.16
C LYS A 72 -9.58 0.90 5.06
N TYR A 73 -9.32 1.23 3.79
CA TYR A 73 -9.86 0.52 2.63
C TYR A 73 -9.45 -0.96 2.63
N TYR A 74 -8.16 -1.24 2.81
CA TYR A 74 -7.62 -2.60 2.84
C TYR A 74 -8.30 -3.44 3.92
N ARG A 75 -8.43 -2.91 5.14
CA ARG A 75 -9.12 -3.59 6.24
C ARG A 75 -10.59 -3.86 5.92
N THR A 76 -11.30 -2.87 5.39
CA THR A 76 -12.73 -3.02 5.09
C THR A 76 -12.99 -4.01 3.97
N GLU A 77 -12.18 -4.02 2.92
CA GLU A 77 -12.35 -4.96 1.81
C GLU A 77 -11.88 -6.37 2.18
N MET A 78 -10.80 -6.51 2.95
CA MET A 78 -10.36 -7.83 3.45
C MET A 78 -11.38 -8.49 4.37
N ASN A 79 -12.03 -7.72 5.24
CA ASN A 79 -13.07 -8.25 6.14
C ASN A 79 -14.40 -8.59 5.43
N LYS A 80 -14.55 -8.22 4.14
CA LYS A 80 -15.68 -8.68 3.32
C LYS A 80 -15.44 -10.07 2.75
N LEU A 81 -14.21 -10.58 2.79
CA LEU A 81 -13.88 -11.91 2.30
C LEU A 81 -14.27 -12.97 3.34
N PRO A 82 -14.98 -14.04 2.95
CA PRO A 82 -15.41 -15.07 3.88
C PRO A 82 -14.18 -15.79 4.48
N GLY A 83 -14.14 -15.89 5.81
CA GLY A 83 -13.06 -16.56 6.54
C GLY A 83 -11.80 -15.72 6.76
N VAL A 84 -11.79 -14.43 6.38
CA VAL A 84 -10.65 -13.53 6.57
C VAL A 84 -11.05 -12.41 7.53
N ASN A 85 -10.35 -12.33 8.67
CA ASN A 85 -10.50 -11.24 9.63
C ASN A 85 -9.14 -10.56 9.82
N VAL A 86 -8.98 -9.37 9.25
CA VAL A 86 -7.74 -8.60 9.33
C VAL A 86 -7.86 -7.57 10.45
N SER A 87 -6.93 -7.65 11.40
CA SER A 87 -6.81 -6.67 12.47
C SER A 87 -6.24 -5.34 11.96
N LEU A 88 -6.44 -4.23 12.70
CA LEU A 88 -5.89 -2.94 12.28
C LEU A 88 -4.35 -2.95 12.19
N LYS A 89 -3.70 -3.66 13.11
CA LYS A 89 -2.24 -3.80 13.16
C LYS A 89 -1.74 -4.56 11.93
N GLU A 90 -2.38 -5.67 11.60
CA GLU A 90 -2.04 -6.50 10.44
C GLU A 90 -2.29 -5.78 9.12
N ALA A 91 -3.40 -5.03 9.00
CA ALA A 91 -3.66 -4.18 7.86
C ALA A 91 -2.56 -3.13 7.67
N LYS A 92 -2.12 -2.47 8.75
CA LYS A 92 -1.02 -1.50 8.70
C LYS A 92 0.27 -2.14 8.20
N GLU A 93 0.66 -3.26 8.81
CA GLU A 93 1.91 -3.95 8.49
C GLU A 93 1.93 -4.46 7.04
N THR A 94 0.80 -4.96 6.56
CA THR A 94 0.65 -5.40 5.16
C THR A 94 0.73 -4.22 4.19
N VAL A 95 0.09 -3.09 4.49
CA VAL A 95 0.19 -1.91 3.61
C VAL A 95 1.60 -1.33 3.61
N GLU A 96 2.27 -1.30 4.76
CA GLU A 96 3.67 -0.86 4.84
C GLU A 96 4.62 -1.80 4.09
N SER A 97 4.42 -3.12 4.17
CA SER A 97 5.22 -4.09 3.43
C SER A 97 5.00 -3.98 1.91
N LEU A 98 3.76 -3.75 1.47
CA LEU A 98 3.41 -3.52 0.06
C LEU A 98 4.07 -2.25 -0.50
N LEU A 99 4.12 -1.18 0.30
CA LEU A 99 4.79 0.06 -0.10
C LEU A 99 6.30 -0.09 -0.11
N LYS A 100 6.86 -0.83 0.86
CA LYS A 100 8.30 -1.06 1.00
C LYS A 100 8.83 -1.95 -0.12
N SER A 101 8.14 -3.03 -0.46
CA SER A 101 8.54 -3.97 -1.52
C SER A 101 8.58 -3.32 -2.91
N ARG A 102 7.73 -2.32 -3.15
CA ARG A 102 7.65 -1.59 -4.43
C ARG A 102 8.42 -0.27 -4.43
N ASN A 103 9.15 0.05 -3.36
CA ASN A 103 9.87 1.31 -3.18
C ASN A 103 8.99 2.57 -3.35
N LEU A 104 7.70 2.46 -3.01
CA LEU A 104 6.70 3.53 -3.14
C LEU A 104 6.60 4.40 -1.88
N VAL A 105 7.43 4.12 -0.86
CA VAL A 105 7.38 4.81 0.44
C VAL A 105 7.55 6.33 0.31
N ALA A 106 8.37 6.78 -0.64
CA ALA A 106 8.62 8.19 -0.92
C ALA A 106 7.52 8.85 -1.77
N LEU A 107 6.75 8.06 -2.55
CA LEU A 107 5.63 8.55 -3.36
C LEU A 107 4.35 8.77 -2.56
N VAL A 108 4.22 8.11 -1.41
CA VAL A 108 3.05 8.31 -0.56
C VAL A 108 3.10 9.70 0.05
N ARG A 109 2.14 10.53 -0.34
CA ARG A 109 1.97 11.91 0.11
C ARG A 109 2.19 12.03 1.63
N PRO A 110 3.24 12.73 2.08
CA PRO A 110 3.43 12.97 3.50
C PRO A 110 2.28 13.85 4.03
N PRO A 111 1.92 13.73 5.31
CA PRO A 111 0.92 14.60 5.91
C PRO A 111 1.33 16.06 5.70
N GLY A 112 0.41 16.85 5.13
CA GLY A 112 0.72 18.16 4.58
C GLY A 112 1.24 19.13 5.64
N ARG A 113 2.51 19.53 5.50
CA ARG A 113 3.18 20.59 6.27
C ARG A 113 2.41 21.92 6.30
N ASN A 114 1.58 22.16 5.27
CA ASN A 114 0.78 23.38 5.13
C ASN A 114 -0.32 23.50 6.20
N GLY A 115 -0.89 22.38 6.66
CA GLY A 115 -1.93 22.41 7.71
C GLY A 115 -1.40 22.92 9.04
N TYR A 116 -0.12 22.61 9.33
CA TYR A 116 0.56 23.09 10.54
C TYR A 116 0.76 24.62 10.54
N VAL A 117 1.12 25.20 9.38
CA VAL A 117 1.30 26.66 9.24
C VAL A 117 -0.02 27.39 9.48
N ILE A 118 -1.12 26.88 8.92
CA ILE A 118 -2.45 27.46 9.12
C ILE A 118 -2.86 27.39 10.61
N ALA A 119 -2.60 26.27 11.28
CA ALA A 119 -2.88 26.12 12.70
C ALA A 119 -2.07 27.09 13.57
N LEU A 120 -0.78 27.30 13.25
CA LEU A 120 0.06 28.29 13.95
C LEU A 120 -0.45 29.72 13.75
N PHE A 121 -0.90 30.06 12.54
CA PHE A 121 -1.42 31.39 12.24
C PHE A 121 -2.70 31.67 13.05
N LEU A 122 -3.61 30.70 13.14
CA LEU A 122 -4.82 30.79 13.96
C LEU A 122 -4.49 30.92 15.46
N LEU A 123 -3.51 30.14 15.95
CA LEU A 123 -3.06 30.23 17.34
C LEU A 123 -2.50 31.63 17.66
N ALA A 124 -1.67 32.18 16.78
CA ALA A 124 -1.10 33.51 16.93
C ALA A 124 -2.19 34.60 16.97
N LEU A 125 -3.22 34.50 16.13
CA LEU A 125 -4.35 35.43 16.13
C LEU A 125 -5.16 35.38 17.43
N ILE A 126 -5.37 34.19 18.00
CA ILE A 126 -6.05 34.04 19.30
C ILE A 126 -5.23 34.71 20.40
N ILE A 127 -3.92 34.46 20.46
CA ILE A 127 -3.03 35.07 21.46
C ILE A 127 -3.02 36.60 21.30
N ALA A 128 -2.90 37.11 20.07
CA ALA A 128 -2.93 38.54 19.80
C ALA A 128 -4.26 39.19 20.23
N SER A 129 -5.39 38.51 19.98
CA SER A 129 -6.72 38.97 20.42
C SER A 129 -6.83 39.04 21.94
N ILE A 130 -6.32 38.04 22.66
CA ILE A 130 -6.29 38.02 24.13
C ILE A 130 -5.43 39.17 24.65
N ILE A 131 -4.21 39.33 24.12
CA ILE A 131 -3.30 40.42 24.53
C ILE A 131 -3.96 41.78 24.27
N TYR A 132 -4.51 41.99 23.08
CA TYR A 132 -5.21 43.22 22.75
C TYR A 132 -6.35 43.52 23.74
N PHE A 133 -7.19 42.53 24.03
CA PHE A 133 -8.29 42.68 24.98
C PHE A 133 -7.82 42.99 26.41
N PHE A 134 -6.72 42.40 26.86
CA PHE A 134 -6.16 42.66 28.20
C PHE A 134 -5.37 43.96 28.30
N THR A 135 -4.84 44.47 27.17
CA THR A 135 -4.02 45.70 27.16
C THR A 135 -4.86 46.96 26.93
N HIS A 136 -6.01 46.82 26.27
CA HIS A 136 -6.89 47.94 25.91
C HIS A 136 -8.12 48.11 26.82
N ARG A 137 -8.17 47.34 27.92
CA ARG A 137 -9.15 47.45 29.00
C ARG A 137 -8.52 48.18 30.19
#